data_AF-A0A819HCX3-F1
#
_entry.id   AF-A0A819HCX3-F1
#
_cell.length_a   1.000
_cell.length_b   1.000
_cell.length_c   1.000
_cell.angle_alpha   90.00
_cell.angle_beta   90.00
_cell.angle_gamma   90.00
#
_symmetry.space_group_name_H-M   'P 1'
#
loop_
_entity.id
_entity.type
_entity.pdbx_description
1 polymer ?
#
loop_
_entity_poly.entity_id
_entity_poly.type
_entity_poly.pdbx_seq_one_letter_code
_entity_poly.pdbx_strand_id
1 'polypeptide(L)'
;NKQKSIQIKTRFVHSVDDNSIGAYLYEPGYIVWSKLGSFPWWPALIYRCNAEGGIYTKTFNSNNKTKRQFFVYFYGKYLEYAWLSTRSLLKYAGLNTFIQNAETAVRQASTKSEKLELANRYQLKVSMKKRIQWDEAIELADKALTMTKDERIKQFSDLLDDVKVDKIKLKN
;
A
#
# COMPACT_ATOMS: atom_id res chain seq x y z
N ASN A 1 21.09 34.49 20.86
CA ASN A 1 20.56 33.10 20.78
C ASN A 1 19.49 32.98 19.71
N LYS A 2 19.90 32.75 18.45
CA LYS A 2 18.96 32.39 17.37
C LYS A 2 18.84 30.87 17.35
N GLN A 3 17.72 30.33 17.83
CA GLN A 3 17.35 28.95 17.57
C GLN A 3 17.28 28.76 16.05
N LYS A 4 18.26 28.02 15.50
CA LYS A 4 18.17 27.52 14.13
C LYS A 4 17.06 26.47 14.14
N SER A 5 15.87 26.87 13.73
CA SER A 5 14.79 25.95 13.37
C SER A 5 15.32 25.01 12.30
N ILE A 6 15.56 23.75 12.67
CA ILE A 6 15.93 22.69 11.74
C ILE A 6 14.67 22.42 10.91
N GLN A 7 14.57 23.08 9.75
CA GLN A 7 13.62 22.68 8.73
C GLN A 7 14.07 21.32 8.21
N ILE A 8 13.46 20.25 8.70
CA ILE A 8 13.56 18.94 8.08
C ILE A 8 12.88 19.09 6.72
N LYS A 9 13.68 19.31 5.67
CA LYS A 9 13.25 19.16 4.28
C LYS A 9 12.93 17.67 4.10
N THR A 10 11.70 17.28 4.38
CA THR A 10 11.17 15.99 3.95
C THR A 10 11.12 16.04 2.42
N ARG A 11 12.23 15.68 1.77
CA ARG A 11 12.19 15.28 0.37
C ARG A 11 11.21 14.11 0.33
N PHE A 12 10.08 14.27 -0.34
CA PHE A 12 9.19 13.17 -0.64
C PHE A 12 10.03 12.13 -1.40
N VAL A 13 10.35 11.03 -0.71
CA VAL A 13 11.17 9.96 -1.26
C VAL A 13 10.28 9.24 -2.28
N HIS A 14 10.48 9.57 -3.56
CA HIS A 14 9.65 9.14 -4.71
C HIS A 14 9.72 7.64 -5.03
N SER A 15 10.59 6.92 -4.35
CA SER A 15 10.46 5.50 -4.13
C SER A 15 11.28 5.28 -2.89
N VAL A 16 10.67 4.74 -1.84
CA VAL A 16 11.40 4.20 -0.72
C VAL A 16 12.46 3.29 -1.32
N ASP A 17 13.71 3.74 -1.37
CA ASP A 17 14.79 2.85 -1.75
C ASP A 17 14.76 1.72 -0.70
N ASP A 18 15.03 0.48 -1.12
CA ASP A 18 14.84 -0.70 -0.27
C ASP A 18 15.70 -0.63 1.03
N ASN A 19 16.65 0.31 1.11
CA ASN A 19 17.50 0.61 2.26
C ASN A 19 17.11 1.87 3.05
N SER A 20 16.14 2.65 2.60
CA SER A 20 15.74 3.90 3.23
C SER A 20 14.88 3.59 4.43
N ILE A 21 14.97 4.44 5.45
CA ILE A 21 14.22 4.36 6.70
C ILE A 21 12.71 4.11 6.46
N GLY A 22 12.16 4.50 5.30
CA GLY A 22 10.77 4.23 4.93
C GLY A 22 10.40 2.75 4.73
N ALA A 23 11.33 1.86 4.38
CA ALA A 23 11.03 0.42 4.20
C ALA A 23 10.93 -0.31 5.55
N TYR A 24 11.42 0.31 6.62
CA TYR A 24 11.24 -0.13 8.00
C TYR A 24 9.93 0.40 8.62
N LEU A 25 9.18 1.27 7.93
CA LEU A 25 7.91 1.81 8.44
C LEU A 25 6.70 0.92 8.14
N TYR A 26 6.88 -0.16 7.37
CA TYR A 26 5.80 -1.03 6.92
C TYR A 26 5.74 -2.30 7.79
N GLU A 27 4.77 -2.32 8.70
CA GLU A 27 4.50 -3.42 9.62
C GLU A 27 3.07 -3.94 9.43
N PRO A 28 2.74 -5.15 9.93
CA PRO A 28 1.37 -5.62 9.97
C PRO A 28 0.42 -4.58 10.61
N GLY A 29 -0.75 -4.39 10.01
CA GLY A 29 -1.74 -3.41 10.45
C GLY A 29 -1.59 -2.01 9.83
N TYR A 30 -0.56 -1.76 9.01
CA TYR A 30 -0.46 -0.54 8.21
C TYR A 30 -1.29 -0.63 6.93
N ILE A 31 -1.99 0.45 6.62
CA ILE A 31 -2.68 0.63 5.34
C ILE A 31 -1.72 1.29 4.36
N VAL A 32 -1.68 0.78 3.14
CA VAL A 32 -0.84 1.25 2.04
C VAL A 32 -1.64 1.38 0.76
N TRP A 33 -1.30 2.36 -0.07
CA TRP A 33 -1.61 2.31 -1.49
C TRP A 33 -0.70 1.27 -2.14
N SER A 34 -1.26 0.45 -3.01
CA SER A 34 -0.58 -0.66 -3.65
C SER A 34 -0.77 -0.64 -5.18
N LYS A 35 0.27 -0.99 -5.93
CA LYS A 35 0.25 -1.06 -7.39
C LYS A 35 0.53 -2.49 -7.86
N LEU A 36 -0.49 -3.14 -8.43
CA LEU A 36 -0.40 -4.47 -9.02
C LEU A 36 -0.76 -4.44 -10.51
N GLY A 37 0.18 -4.84 -11.37
CA GLY A 37 -0.04 -4.95 -12.82
C GLY A 37 -0.67 -3.69 -13.44
N SER A 38 -1.76 -3.88 -14.18
CA SER A 38 -2.53 -2.81 -14.84
C SER A 38 -3.66 -2.21 -13.99
N PHE A 39 -3.86 -2.69 -12.76
CA PHE A 39 -4.87 -2.12 -11.85
C PHE A 39 -4.48 -0.71 -11.41
N PRO A 40 -5.45 0.17 -11.09
CA PRO A 40 -5.15 1.46 -10.46
C PRO A 40 -4.45 1.24 -9.11
N TRP A 41 -3.94 2.32 -8.51
CA TRP A 41 -3.51 2.25 -7.12
C TRP A 41 -4.68 1.85 -6.24
N TRP A 42 -4.47 0.80 -5.44
CA TRP A 42 -5.52 0.15 -4.66
C TRP A 42 -5.13 0.13 -3.17
N PRO A 43 -6.04 0.40 -2.24
CA PRO A 43 -5.73 0.34 -0.82
C PRO A 43 -5.56 -1.11 -0.35
N ALA A 44 -4.54 -1.36 0.46
CA ALA A 44 -4.23 -2.68 0.99
C ALA A 44 -3.74 -2.59 2.44
N LEU A 45 -3.96 -3.66 3.20
CA LEU A 45 -3.44 -3.84 4.55
C LEU A 45 -2.21 -4.74 4.51
N ILE A 46 -1.09 -4.31 5.09
CA ILE A 46 0.04 -5.20 5.35
C ILE A 46 -0.36 -6.19 6.43
N TYR A 47 -0.17 -7.48 6.16
CA TYR A 47 -0.67 -8.55 7.02
C TYR A 47 0.33 -9.70 7.15
N ARG A 48 0.15 -10.55 8.16
CA ARG A 48 0.97 -11.76 8.37
C ARG A 48 0.43 -12.90 7.52
N CYS A 49 1.25 -13.48 6.63
CA CYS A 49 0.78 -14.57 5.77
C CYS A 49 0.62 -15.86 6.59
N ASN A 50 -0.63 -16.25 6.87
CA ASN A 50 -0.94 -17.45 7.66
C ASN A 50 -0.38 -18.74 7.03
N ALA A 51 -0.37 -18.83 5.70
CA ALA A 51 0.17 -19.98 4.97
C ALA A 51 1.70 -20.08 5.06
N GLU A 52 2.38 -19.01 5.46
CA GLU A 52 3.84 -18.93 5.56
C GLU A 52 4.29 -18.61 6.98
N GLY A 53 3.62 -19.18 7.99
CA GLY A 53 4.05 -19.06 9.40
C GLY A 53 4.03 -17.62 9.93
N GLY A 54 3.22 -16.74 9.33
CA GLY A 54 3.10 -15.35 9.74
C GLY A 54 4.15 -14.40 9.15
N ILE A 55 4.96 -14.85 8.19
CA ILE A 55 5.90 -13.99 7.46
C ILE A 55 5.11 -12.92 6.69
N TYR A 56 5.47 -11.65 6.88
CA TYR A 56 4.84 -10.50 6.20
C TYR A 56 5.80 -9.75 5.27
N THR A 57 7.11 -10.02 5.37
CA THR A 57 8.12 -9.40 4.51
C THR A 57 9.17 -10.43 4.11
N LYS A 58 9.65 -10.33 2.87
CA LYS A 58 10.72 -11.17 2.32
C LYS A 58 11.75 -10.29 1.63
N THR A 59 13.01 -10.67 1.79
CA THR A 59 14.14 -9.96 1.18
C THR A 59 14.82 -10.89 0.18
N PHE A 60 15.11 -10.38 -1.02
CA PHE A 60 15.73 -11.12 -2.12
C PHE A 60 16.88 -10.30 -2.69
N ASN A 61 18.00 -10.96 -3.01
CA ASN A 61 19.13 -10.31 -3.68
C ASN A 61 19.06 -10.54 -5.18
N SER A 62 19.19 -9.49 -5.98
CA SER A 62 19.13 -9.55 -7.45
C SER A 62 20.01 -8.43 -8.04
N ASN A 63 20.97 -8.78 -8.90
CA ASN A 63 21.90 -7.84 -9.54
C ASN A 63 22.60 -6.90 -8.55
N ASN A 64 23.16 -7.45 -7.46
CA ASN A 64 23.80 -6.70 -6.37
C ASN A 64 22.88 -5.67 -5.67
N LYS A 65 21.56 -5.81 -5.83
CA LYS A 65 20.55 -4.99 -5.15
C LYS A 65 19.67 -5.87 -4.30
N THR A 66 19.53 -5.49 -3.04
CA THR A 66 18.56 -6.08 -2.12
C THR A 66 17.18 -5.51 -2.43
N LYS A 67 16.22 -6.39 -2.73
CA LYS A 67 14.81 -6.08 -2.98
C LYS A 67 13.99 -6.60 -1.81
N ARG A 68 12.98 -5.85 -1.40
CA ARG A 68 12.03 -6.29 -0.37
C ARG A 68 10.62 -6.40 -0.94
N GLN A 69 9.89 -7.41 -0.48
CA GLN A 69 8.47 -7.62 -0.76
C GLN A 69 7.69 -7.70 0.54
N PHE A 70 6.45 -7.21 0.52
CA PHE A 70 5.51 -7.27 1.63
C PHE A 70 4.26 -8.03 1.24
N PHE A 71 3.73 -8.81 2.16
CA PHE A 71 2.44 -9.47 2.02
C PHE A 71 1.33 -8.50 2.39
N VAL A 72 0.35 -8.38 1.50
CA VAL A 72 -0.80 -7.49 1.70
C VAL A 72 -2.11 -8.19 1.35
N TYR A 73 -3.18 -7.83 2.06
CA TYR A 73 -4.56 -8.06 1.63
C TYR A 73 -5.12 -6.77 1.02
N PHE A 74 -5.83 -6.88 -0.09
CA PHE A 74 -6.52 -5.74 -0.70
C PHE A 74 -7.83 -5.48 0.03
N TYR A 75 -8.16 -4.20 0.25
CA TYR A 75 -9.51 -3.83 0.67
C TYR A 75 -10.48 -4.01 -0.49
N GLY A 76 -11.68 -4.51 -0.24
CA GLY A 76 -12.68 -4.71 -1.29
C GLY A 76 -13.61 -5.87 -0.96
N LYS A 77 -14.40 -6.27 -1.96
CA LYS A 77 -15.41 -7.31 -1.81
C LYS A 77 -14.83 -8.71 -1.52
N TYR A 78 -13.67 -9.02 -2.10
CA TYR A 78 -13.05 -10.34 -2.00
C TYR A 78 -11.74 -10.24 -1.21
N LEU A 79 -11.40 -11.29 -0.44
CA LEU A 79 -10.12 -11.40 0.27
C LEU A 79 -8.99 -11.79 -0.70
N GLU A 80 -8.65 -10.88 -1.58
CA GLU A 80 -7.51 -11.00 -2.48
C GLU A 80 -6.21 -10.56 -1.77
N TYR A 81 -5.10 -11.19 -2.10
CA TYR A 81 -3.79 -10.90 -1.51
C TYR A 81 -2.66 -11.00 -2.53
N ALA A 82 -1.53 -10.36 -2.22
CA ALA A 82 -0.32 -10.44 -3.04
C ALA A 82 0.95 -10.17 -2.23
N TRP A 83 2.08 -10.63 -2.77
CA TRP A 83 3.41 -10.16 -2.39
C TRP A 83 3.81 -9.00 -3.31
N LEU A 84 4.02 -7.81 -2.75
CA LEU A 84 4.32 -6.60 -3.52
C LEU A 84 5.68 -6.01 -3.15
N SER A 85 6.41 -5.53 -4.15
CA SER A 85 7.69 -4.85 -3.93
C SER A 85 7.51 -3.52 -3.20
N THR A 86 8.52 -3.07 -2.45
CA THR A 86 8.51 -1.75 -1.78
C THR A 86 8.17 -0.61 -2.75
N ARG A 87 8.62 -0.68 -4.01
CA ARG A 87 8.34 0.34 -5.05
C ARG A 87 6.86 0.41 -5.45
N SER A 88 6.13 -0.67 -5.24
CA SER A 88 4.70 -0.79 -5.50
C SER A 88 3.85 -0.33 -4.33
N LEU A 89 4.45 0.16 -3.24
CA LEU A 89 3.74 0.56 -2.03
C LEU A 89 3.98 2.04 -1.71
N LEU A 90 2.94 2.70 -1.24
CA LEU A 90 3.00 4.06 -0.69
C LEU A 90 2.15 4.11 0.58
N LYS A 91 2.52 4.95 1.55
CA LYS A 91 1.73 5.13 2.77
C LYS A 91 0.31 5.59 2.41
N TYR A 92 -0.69 4.95 3.01
CA TYR A 92 -2.07 5.39 2.87
C TYR A 92 -2.38 6.49 3.89
N ALA A 93 -3.02 7.55 3.40
CA ALA A 93 -3.49 8.68 4.20
C ALA A 93 -4.74 9.31 3.57
N GLY A 94 -5.55 8.49 2.91
CA GLY A 94 -6.72 8.92 2.13
C GLY A 94 -6.40 9.32 0.69
N LEU A 95 -7.45 9.39 -0.13
CA LEU A 95 -7.37 9.70 -1.56
C LEU A 95 -6.91 11.13 -1.84
N ASN A 96 -7.41 12.11 -1.09
CA ASN A 96 -7.02 13.51 -1.30
C ASN A 96 -5.52 13.73 -1.05
N THR A 97 -4.98 13.12 0.01
CA THR A 97 -3.54 13.15 0.31
C THR A 97 -2.73 12.49 -0.80
N PHE A 98 -3.23 11.38 -1.37
CA PHE A 98 -2.57 10.74 -2.51
C PHE A 98 -2.48 11.67 -3.73
N ILE A 99 -3.60 12.31 -4.09
CA ILE A 99 -3.67 13.25 -5.23
C ILE A 99 -2.73 14.44 -5.01
N GLN A 100 -2.77 15.07 -3.82
CA GLN A 100 -1.90 16.20 -3.50
C GLN A 100 -0.41 15.83 -3.55
N ASN A 101 -0.05 14.65 -3.03
CA ASN A 101 1.32 14.15 -3.10
C ASN A 101 1.76 13.90 -4.55
N ALA A 102 0.88 13.33 -5.37
CA ALA A 102 1.14 13.08 -6.79
C ALA A 102 1.31 14.38 -7.60
N GLU A 103 0.50 15.40 -7.35
CA GLU A 103 0.64 16.69 -8.00
C GLU A 103 1.93 17.41 -7.57
N THR A 104 2.24 17.37 -6.28
CA THR A 104 3.47 17.95 -5.72
C THR A 104 4.71 17.28 -6.31
N ALA A 105 4.67 15.94 -6.41
CA ALA A 105 5.67 15.12 -7.06
C ALA A 105 5.97 15.57 -8.50
N VAL A 106 4.93 15.65 -9.34
CA VAL A 106 5.05 16.08 -10.73
C VAL A 106 5.54 17.55 -10.82
N ARG A 107 5.10 18.42 -9.91
CA ARG A 107 5.52 19.83 -9.89
C ARG A 107 7.00 20.01 -9.54
N GLN A 108 7.51 19.19 -8.64
CA GLN A 108 8.90 19.24 -8.16
C GLN A 108 9.90 18.57 -9.10
N ALA A 109 9.44 17.70 -10.02
CA ALA A 109 10.30 17.07 -11.02
C ALA A 109 10.99 18.12 -11.91
N SER A 110 12.29 17.91 -12.12
CA SER A 110 13.16 18.90 -12.78
C SER A 110 13.15 18.73 -14.30
N THR A 111 12.93 17.51 -14.80
CA THR A 111 12.97 17.19 -16.23
C THR A 111 11.59 16.83 -16.78
N LYS A 112 11.40 17.03 -18.09
CA LYS A 112 10.16 16.61 -18.79
C LYS A 112 9.94 15.09 -18.71
N SER A 113 11.01 14.30 -18.78
CA SER A 113 10.96 12.84 -18.68
C SER A 113 10.47 12.39 -17.30
N GLU A 114 11.06 12.96 -16.24
CA GLU A 114 10.67 12.67 -14.85
C GLU A 114 9.21 13.06 -14.59
N LYS A 115 8.77 14.24 -15.06
CA LYS A 115 7.36 14.66 -14.99
C LYS A 115 6.41 13.64 -15.60
N LEU A 116 6.75 13.13 -16.79
CA LEU A 116 5.95 12.14 -17.50
C LEU A 116 5.91 10.79 -16.75
N GLU A 117 7.06 10.34 -16.25
CA GLU A 117 7.14 9.10 -15.44
C GLU A 117 6.26 9.20 -14.19
N LEU A 118 6.35 10.30 -13.45
CA LEU A 118 5.56 10.52 -12.24
C LEU A 118 4.06 10.63 -12.55
N ALA A 119 3.68 11.38 -13.60
CA ALA A 119 2.29 11.49 -14.02
C ALA A 119 1.71 10.11 -14.40
N ASN A 120 2.49 9.28 -15.11
CA ASN A 120 2.08 7.91 -15.44
C ASN A 120 2.00 7.01 -14.20
N ARG A 121 2.95 7.15 -13.28
CA ARG A 121 3.00 6.33 -12.06
C ARG A 121 1.80 6.59 -11.17
N TYR A 122 1.47 7.85 -10.90
CA TYR A 122 0.38 8.21 -9.98
C TYR A 122 -1.01 8.25 -10.64
N GLN A 123 -1.11 7.83 -11.90
CA GLN A 123 -2.37 7.87 -12.62
C GLN A 123 -3.40 6.88 -12.04
N LEU A 124 -4.57 7.37 -11.67
CA LEU A 124 -5.71 6.57 -11.24
C LEU A 124 -6.59 6.17 -12.44
N LYS A 125 -6.08 5.28 -13.29
CA LYS A 125 -6.82 4.70 -14.43
C LYS A 125 -7.83 3.65 -13.96
N VAL A 126 -8.87 4.09 -13.24
CA VAL A 126 -9.96 3.22 -12.81
C VAL A 126 -10.93 3.05 -13.98
N SER A 127 -11.06 1.85 -14.53
CA SER A 127 -12.05 1.57 -15.58
C SER A 127 -13.47 1.65 -15.02
N MET A 128 -14.45 2.06 -15.83
CA MET A 128 -15.84 2.20 -15.36
C MET A 128 -16.39 0.92 -14.72
N LYS A 129 -16.04 -0.25 -15.28
CA LYS A 129 -16.46 -1.56 -14.75
C LYS A 129 -15.93 -1.86 -13.34
N LYS A 130 -14.78 -1.28 -12.97
CA LYS A 130 -14.14 -1.49 -11.66
C LYS A 130 -14.33 -0.31 -10.72
N ARG A 131 -15.01 0.75 -11.16
CA ARG A 131 -15.13 2.00 -10.40
C ARG A 131 -15.84 1.81 -9.07
N ILE A 132 -16.98 1.11 -9.07
CA ILE A 132 -17.75 0.79 -7.86
C ILE A 132 -16.89 0.05 -6.85
N GLN A 133 -16.23 -1.04 -7.26
CA GLN A 133 -15.36 -1.83 -6.37
C GLN A 133 -14.17 -1.04 -5.83
N TRP A 134 -13.62 -0.14 -6.66
CA TRP A 134 -12.51 0.72 -6.24
C TRP A 134 -12.97 1.76 -5.22
N ASP A 135 -14.11 2.42 -5.46
CA ASP A 135 -14.68 3.40 -4.53
C ASP A 135 -15.04 2.72 -3.18
N GLU A 136 -15.68 1.53 -3.21
CA GLU A 136 -15.95 0.72 -2.01
C GLU A 136 -14.66 0.37 -1.25
N ALA A 137 -13.60 0.00 -1.97
CA ALA A 137 -12.30 -0.29 -1.36
C ALA A 137 -11.67 0.94 -0.69
N ILE A 138 -11.82 2.14 -1.29
CA ILE A 138 -11.39 3.40 -0.67
C ILE A 138 -12.17 3.63 0.62
N GLU A 139 -13.50 3.50 0.59
CA GLU A 139 -14.35 3.72 1.76
C GLU A 139 -14.00 2.78 2.92
N LEU A 140 -13.80 1.50 2.63
CA LEU A 140 -13.35 0.52 3.63
C LEU A 140 -12.00 0.88 4.24
N ALA A 141 -11.05 1.35 3.41
CA ALA A 141 -9.73 1.74 3.87
C ALA A 141 -9.75 3.04 4.68
N ASP A 142 -10.55 4.03 4.28
CA ASP A 142 -10.73 5.28 5.03
C ASP A 142 -11.39 5.02 6.38
N LYS A 143 -12.41 4.13 6.44
CA LYS A 143 -12.98 3.67 7.71
C LYS A 143 -11.94 2.95 8.57
N ALA A 144 -11.14 2.06 7.98
CA ALA A 144 -10.09 1.36 8.71
C ALA A 144 -8.99 2.30 9.20
N LEU A 145 -8.78 3.46 8.57
CA LEU A 145 -7.79 4.44 9.00
C LEU A 145 -8.12 5.03 10.37
N THR A 146 -9.39 5.06 10.77
CA THR A 146 -9.83 5.51 12.11
C THR A 146 -9.63 4.45 13.19
N MET A 147 -9.25 3.23 12.82
CA MET A 147 -9.02 2.11 13.74
C MET A 147 -7.54 2.04 14.13
N THR A 148 -7.25 1.37 15.24
CA THR A 148 -5.89 0.99 15.64
C THR A 148 -5.33 -0.12 14.74
N LYS A 149 -4.01 -0.35 14.79
CA LYS A 149 -3.35 -1.41 14.01
C LYS A 149 -3.91 -2.80 14.37
N ASP A 150 -4.11 -3.05 15.66
CA ASP A 150 -4.57 -4.35 16.15
C ASP A 150 -6.03 -4.62 15.80
N GLU A 151 -6.90 -3.61 15.86
CA GLU A 151 -8.30 -3.75 15.43
C GLU A 151 -8.40 -4.08 13.94
N ARG A 152 -7.57 -3.45 13.09
CA ARG A 152 -7.51 -3.78 11.66
C ARG A 152 -7.05 -5.21 11.42
N ILE A 153 -6.04 -5.66 12.15
CA ILE A 153 -5.55 -7.04 12.07
C ILE A 153 -6.66 -8.01 12.49
N LYS A 154 -7.33 -7.74 13.60
CA LYS A 154 -8.44 -8.55 14.10
C LYS A 154 -9.57 -8.63 13.07
N GLN A 155 -9.97 -7.51 12.48
CA GLN A 155 -11.01 -7.48 11.46
C GLN A 155 -10.70 -8.42 10.28
N PHE A 156 -9.47 -8.39 9.78
CA PHE A 156 -9.06 -9.31 8.71
C PHE A 156 -8.96 -10.77 9.18
N SER A 157 -8.57 -11.00 10.43
CA SER A 157 -8.58 -12.36 11.02
C SER A 157 -9.99 -12.94 11.04
N ASP A 158 -10.96 -12.16 11.54
CA ASP A 158 -12.37 -12.59 11.63
C ASP A 158 -12.91 -12.94 10.22
N LEU A 159 -12.64 -12.09 9.21
CA LEU A 159 -13.03 -12.33 7.81
C LEU A 159 -12.40 -13.61 7.23
N LEU A 160 -11.14 -13.90 7.56
CA LEU A 160 -10.45 -15.09 7.08
C LEU A 160 -11.03 -16.37 7.67
N ASP A 161 -11.47 -16.32 8.93
CA ASP A 161 -12.08 -17.46 9.59
C ASP A 161 -13.48 -17.75 9.04
N ASP A 162 -14.27 -16.71 8.75
CA ASP A 162 -15.57 -16.84 8.08
C ASP A 162 -15.43 -17.54 6.71
N VAL A 163 -14.45 -17.12 5.90
CA VAL A 163 -14.22 -17.74 4.58
C VAL A 163 -13.79 -19.21 4.69
N LYS A 164 -13.06 -19.59 5.74
CA LYS A 164 -12.73 -21.01 5.98
C LYS A 164 -13.97 -21.82 6.33
N VAL A 165 -14.83 -21.28 7.19
CA VAL A 165 -16.08 -21.95 7.61
C VAL A 165 -16.98 -22.21 6.39
N ASP A 166 -17.15 -21.22 5.50
CA ASP A 166 -17.98 -21.38 4.31
C ASP A 166 -17.42 -22.44 3.34
N LYS A 167 -16.10 -22.50 3.18
CA LYS A 167 -15.45 -23.55 2.37
C LYS A 167 -15.62 -24.95 2.95
N ILE A 168 -15.72 -25.09 4.27
CA ILE A 168 -15.99 -26.39 4.92
C ILE A 168 -17.45 -26.79 4.68
N LYS A 169 -18.40 -25.86 4.83
CA LYS A 169 -19.83 -26.12 4.58
C LYS A 169 -20.12 -26.52 3.14
N LEU A 170 -19.41 -25.98 2.15
CA LEU A 170 -19.56 -26.35 0.74
C LEU A 170 -18.99 -27.72 0.37
N LYS A 171 -18.19 -28.34 1.25
CA LYS A 171 -17.58 -29.66 1.02
C LYS A 171 -18.33 -30.80 1.72
N ASN A 172 -19.30 -30.49 2.56
CA ASN A 172 -20.17 -31.44 3.26
C ASN A 172 -21.56 -31.44 2.61
#